data_AF-A0A8H4LEJ7-F1
#
_entry.id   AF-A0A8H4LEJ7-F1
#
_cell.length_a   1.000
_cell.length_b   1.000
_cell.length_c   1.000
_cell.angle_alpha   90.00
_cell.angle_beta   90.00
_cell.angle_gamma   90.00
#
_symmetry.space_group_name_H-M   'P 1'
#
loop_
_entity.id
_entity.type
_entity.pdbx_description
1 polymer ?
#
loop_
_entity_poly.entity_id
_entity_poly.type
_entity_poly.pdbx_seq_one_letter_code
_entity_poly.pdbx_strand_id
1 'polypeptide(L)'
;MDLPQLGRDEAPIRHPNCCLSLSFKLLQTLTRVFSDGVPASQTSTVLSIGSGSGILEALLLSHVESEPQYAASFNVEGVEVQQLNGKESVNKYLPEQAIYTVRGTWDVVSRLQDPDIAALMFIYPRQPRLVSEYIWTVAEQDLDVKVVVWLGPVSDWEVFEPCFQIGKEGSAGVFTIVQKSQGAEAGLDEYELMVVFGRTS
;
A
#
# COMPACT_ATOMS: atom_id res chain seq x y z
N MET A 1 -11.53 12.77 12.44
CA MET A 1 -12.49 11.66 12.27
C MET A 1 -12.05 10.55 13.20
N ASP A 2 -12.96 9.89 13.92
CA ASP A 2 -12.58 8.80 14.81
C ASP A 2 -12.22 7.55 14.01
N LEU A 3 -11.16 6.86 14.42
CA LEU A 3 -10.76 5.57 13.84
C LEU A 3 -11.65 4.45 14.43
N PRO A 4 -12.05 3.45 13.62
CA PRO A 4 -12.77 2.31 14.15
C PRO A 4 -11.88 1.52 15.12
N GLN A 5 -12.48 1.00 16.19
CA GLN A 5 -11.79 0.06 17.08
C GLN A 5 -11.82 -1.33 16.44
N LEU A 6 -10.65 -1.96 16.31
CA LEU A 6 -10.51 -3.30 15.75
C LEU A 6 -10.04 -4.25 16.86
N GLY A 7 -10.87 -5.22 17.23
CA GLY A 7 -10.49 -6.25 18.20
C GLY A 7 -9.47 -7.24 17.64
N ARG A 8 -8.61 -7.78 18.51
CA ARG A 8 -7.54 -8.71 18.13
C ARG A 8 -8.06 -10.03 17.56
N ASP A 9 -9.19 -10.50 18.08
CA ASP A 9 -9.83 -11.77 17.72
C ASP A 9 -11.12 -11.56 16.90
N GLU A 10 -11.35 -10.34 16.40
CA GLU A 10 -12.54 -10.01 15.62
C GLU A 10 -12.37 -10.32 14.13
N ALA A 11 -13.48 -10.68 13.49
CA ALA A 11 -13.51 -10.89 12.05
C ALA A 11 -13.28 -9.56 11.30
N PRO A 12 -12.72 -9.60 10.07
CA PRO A 12 -12.58 -8.41 9.24
C PRO A 12 -13.92 -7.73 9.00
N ILE A 13 -13.93 -6.39 9.09
CA ILE A 13 -15.14 -5.58 8.95
C ILE A 13 -15.11 -4.75 7.66
N ARG A 14 -16.27 -4.54 7.08
CA ARG A 14 -16.46 -3.56 5.99
C ARG A 14 -16.69 -2.19 6.59
N HIS A 15 -16.01 -1.18 6.07
CA HIS A 15 -16.19 0.20 6.49
C HIS A 15 -16.61 1.07 5.30
N PRO A 16 -17.60 1.97 5.41
CA PRO A 16 -18.10 2.77 4.29
C PRO A 16 -17.04 3.65 3.62
N ASN A 17 -15.94 3.94 4.33
CA ASN A 17 -14.82 4.74 3.82
C ASN A 17 -13.62 3.89 3.34
N CYS A 18 -13.71 2.55 3.29
CA CYS A 18 -12.64 1.67 2.79
C CYS A 18 -13.19 0.57 1.89
N CYS A 19 -12.58 0.36 0.72
CA CYS A 19 -12.98 -0.73 -0.17
C CYS A 19 -12.50 -2.10 0.34
N LEU A 20 -11.35 -2.13 1.02
CA LEU A 20 -10.79 -3.33 1.64
C LEU A 20 -11.45 -3.58 3.00
N SER A 21 -11.61 -4.85 3.39
CA SER A 21 -11.97 -5.15 4.78
C SER A 21 -10.85 -4.76 5.74
N LEU A 22 -11.21 -4.36 6.95
CA LEU A 22 -10.29 -3.90 7.98
C LEU A 22 -10.30 -4.89 9.14
N SER A 23 -9.13 -5.28 9.63
CA SER A 23 -8.98 -6.11 10.82
C SER A 23 -7.68 -5.81 11.54
N PHE A 24 -7.61 -6.15 12.83
CA PHE A 24 -6.36 -6.05 13.58
C PHE A 24 -5.25 -6.92 12.95
N LYS A 25 -5.61 -8.14 12.49
CA LYS A 25 -4.68 -9.07 11.85
C LYS A 25 -4.08 -8.51 10.56
N LEU A 26 -4.86 -7.77 9.77
CA LEU A 26 -4.35 -7.07 8.58
C LEU A 26 -3.27 -6.06 8.98
N LEU A 27 -3.54 -5.23 10.00
CA LEU A 27 -2.57 -4.23 10.47
C LEU A 27 -1.28 -4.88 10.97
N GLN A 28 -1.38 -5.97 11.74
CA GLN A 28 -0.20 -6.73 12.18
C GLN A 28 0.60 -7.30 11.00
N THR A 29 -0.09 -7.82 10.00
CA THR A 29 0.52 -8.43 8.82
C THR A 29 1.26 -7.37 7.99
N LEU A 30 0.61 -6.25 7.69
CA LEU A 30 1.22 -5.12 6.97
C LEU A 30 2.39 -4.52 7.76
N THR A 31 2.25 -4.37 9.08
CA THR A 31 3.35 -3.89 9.93
C THR A 31 4.57 -4.78 9.83
N ARG A 32 4.40 -6.10 9.96
CA ARG A 32 5.50 -7.04 9.78
C ARG A 32 6.13 -6.92 8.39
N VAL A 33 5.32 -6.80 7.34
CA VAL A 33 5.80 -6.71 5.95
C VAL A 33 6.62 -5.44 5.71
N PHE A 34 6.17 -4.29 6.21
CA PHE A 34 6.86 -3.01 5.98
C PHE A 34 8.01 -2.75 6.96
N SER A 35 8.02 -3.36 8.14
CA SER A 35 9.15 -3.28 9.07
C SER A 35 10.28 -4.27 8.75
N ASP A 36 10.04 -5.30 7.92
CA ASP A 36 11.07 -6.31 7.63
C ASP A 36 12.24 -5.73 6.85
N GLY A 37 13.47 -6.04 7.28
CA GLY A 37 14.69 -5.55 6.64
C GLY A 37 15.02 -4.06 6.84
N VAL A 38 14.18 -3.28 7.55
CA VAL A 38 14.46 -1.88 7.88
C VAL A 38 15.33 -1.80 9.14
N PRO A 39 16.52 -1.18 9.11
CA PRO A 39 17.33 -0.98 10.31
C PRO A 39 16.58 -0.13 11.34
N ALA A 40 16.66 -0.50 12.63
CA ALA A 40 15.97 0.22 13.72
C ALA A 40 16.36 1.72 13.86
N SER A 41 17.43 2.17 13.19
CA SER A 41 17.87 3.57 13.18
C SER A 41 17.29 4.39 12.02
N GLN A 42 16.44 3.81 11.16
CA GLN A 42 15.86 4.46 10.00
C GLN A 42 14.35 4.27 9.96
N THR A 43 13.63 5.32 9.61
CA THR A 43 12.21 5.27 9.29
C THR A 43 12.08 5.33 7.78
N SER A 44 11.49 4.30 7.18
CA SER A 44 11.18 4.29 5.75
C SER A 44 9.75 4.76 5.50
N THR A 45 9.43 5.12 4.26
CA THR A 45 8.08 5.56 3.89
C THR A 45 7.42 4.55 2.96
N VAL A 46 6.18 4.20 3.27
CA VAL A 46 5.27 3.44 2.42
C VAL A 46 4.37 4.43 1.66
N LEU A 47 4.39 4.40 0.33
CA LEU A 47 3.41 5.13 -0.49
C LEU A 47 2.18 4.27 -0.76
N SER A 48 1.05 4.68 -0.21
CA SER A 48 -0.26 4.06 -0.45
C SER A 48 -0.94 4.67 -1.67
N ILE A 49 -0.99 3.92 -2.77
CA ILE A 49 -1.52 4.35 -4.06
C ILE A 49 -3.00 4.03 -4.15
N GLY A 50 -3.83 5.07 -4.36
CA GLY A 50 -5.28 4.94 -4.30
C GLY A 50 -5.78 4.89 -2.86
N SER A 51 -5.18 5.70 -1.98
CA SER A 51 -5.46 5.74 -0.54
C SER A 51 -6.92 6.05 -0.18
N GLY A 52 -7.71 6.57 -1.12
CA GLY A 52 -9.12 6.86 -0.90
C GLY A 52 -9.34 7.79 0.28
N SER A 53 -10.03 7.31 1.31
CA SER A 53 -10.26 8.11 2.52
C SER A 53 -9.05 8.25 3.44
N GLY A 54 -8.02 7.41 3.31
CA GLY A 54 -6.88 7.38 4.21
C GLY A 54 -7.08 6.56 5.50
N ILE A 55 -8.20 5.87 5.65
CA ILE A 55 -8.55 5.19 6.91
C ILE A 55 -7.64 4.00 7.21
N LEU A 56 -7.23 3.21 6.20
CA LEU A 56 -6.34 2.07 6.41
C LEU A 56 -4.95 2.56 6.84
N GLU A 57 -4.46 3.61 6.19
CA GLU A 57 -3.18 4.24 6.45
C GLU A 57 -3.13 4.83 7.86
N ALA A 58 -4.18 5.55 8.26
CA ALA A 58 -4.28 6.10 9.62
C ALA A 58 -4.37 5.01 10.70
N LEU A 59 -5.10 3.92 10.43
CA LEU A 59 -5.13 2.75 11.32
C LEU A 59 -3.77 2.08 11.43
N LEU A 60 -3.05 1.94 10.31
CA LEU A 60 -1.72 1.32 10.28
C LEU A 60 -0.70 2.17 11.05
N LEU A 61 -0.68 3.49 10.85
CA LEU A 61 0.15 4.41 11.62
C LEU A 61 -0.15 4.32 13.12
N SER A 62 -1.43 4.40 13.51
CA SER A 62 -1.83 4.27 14.91
C SER A 62 -1.42 2.93 15.52
N HIS A 63 -1.48 1.84 14.76
CA HIS A 63 -1.05 0.52 15.21
C HIS A 63 0.46 0.47 15.45
N VAL A 64 1.26 0.94 14.49
CA VAL A 64 2.74 0.96 14.58
C VAL A 64 3.20 1.82 15.75
N GLU A 65 2.60 2.99 15.96
CA GLU A 65 2.90 3.88 17.09
C GLU A 65 2.57 3.25 18.45
N SER A 66 1.54 2.38 18.50
CA SER A 66 1.12 1.70 19.73
C SER A 66 1.98 0.49 20.11
N GLU A 67 2.81 -0.02 19.18
CA GLU A 67 3.59 -1.24 19.34
C GLU A 67 5.09 -0.88 19.48
N PRO A 68 5.66 -0.91 20.69
CA PRO A 68 7.02 -0.41 20.95
C PRO A 68 8.11 -1.07 20.11
N GLN A 69 7.93 -2.32 19.69
CA GLN A 69 8.89 -3.02 18.83
C GLN A 69 8.92 -2.52 17.38
N TYR A 70 7.86 -1.82 16.94
CA TYR A 70 7.74 -1.28 15.59
C TYR A 70 7.69 0.25 15.55
N ALA A 71 7.66 0.91 16.72
CA ALA A 71 7.63 2.36 16.83
C ALA A 71 8.75 2.99 15.98
N ALA A 72 8.37 3.92 15.10
CA ALA A 72 9.26 4.59 14.13
C ALA A 72 9.91 3.70 13.05
N SER A 73 9.41 2.48 12.82
CA SER A 73 9.95 1.60 11.74
C SER A 73 9.58 2.11 10.34
N PHE A 74 8.36 2.61 10.14
CA PHE A 74 7.95 3.23 8.90
C PHE A 74 6.86 4.29 9.08
N ASN A 75 6.73 5.15 8.07
CA ASN A 75 5.63 6.09 7.87
C ASN A 75 4.75 5.63 6.70
N VAL A 76 3.53 6.17 6.60
CA VAL A 76 2.60 5.90 5.50
C VAL A 76 2.09 7.22 4.95
N GLU A 77 2.23 7.41 3.64
CA GLU A 77 1.75 8.57 2.91
C GLU A 77 0.77 8.13 1.83
N GLY A 78 -0.34 8.86 1.69
CA GLY A 78 -1.41 8.53 0.76
C GLY A 78 -1.26 9.28 -0.55
N VAL A 79 -1.50 8.59 -1.68
CA VAL A 79 -1.61 9.18 -3.02
C VAL A 79 -3.04 8.99 -3.50
N GLU A 80 -3.67 10.07 -3.97
CA GLU A 80 -5.03 10.03 -4.51
C GLU A 80 -5.23 11.02 -5.67
N VAL A 81 -6.25 10.80 -6.50
CA VAL A 81 -6.54 11.71 -7.61
C VAL A 81 -7.06 13.04 -7.08
N GLN A 82 -6.46 14.13 -7.56
CA GLN A 82 -6.86 15.50 -7.22
C GLN A 82 -8.35 15.71 -7.54
N GLN A 83 -9.09 16.20 -6.54
CA GLN A 83 -10.49 16.57 -6.75
C GLN A 83 -10.56 17.94 -7.44
N LEU A 84 -11.30 18.00 -8.55
CA LEU A 84 -11.51 19.24 -9.29
C LEU A 84 -12.70 20.04 -8.74
N ASN A 85 -12.75 21.34 -9.06
CA ASN A 85 -13.87 22.24 -8.80
C ASN A 85 -14.21 22.47 -7.32
N GLY A 86 -13.20 22.59 -6.46
CA GLY A 86 -13.38 22.98 -5.06
C GLY A 86 -14.04 21.91 -4.19
N LYS A 87 -14.10 20.66 -4.65
CA LYS A 87 -14.49 19.51 -3.84
C LYS A 87 -13.44 19.24 -2.77
N GLU A 88 -13.90 18.86 -1.58
CA GLU A 88 -13.04 18.43 -0.48
C GLU A 88 -12.17 17.24 -0.89
N SER A 89 -11.00 17.12 -0.25
CA SER A 89 -10.13 15.95 -0.40
C SER A 89 -10.90 14.66 -0.10
N VAL A 90 -10.64 13.61 -0.88
CA VAL A 90 -11.18 12.28 -0.58
C VAL A 90 -10.63 11.78 0.74
N ASN A 91 -9.35 12.07 1.02
CA ASN A 91 -8.68 11.67 2.23
C ASN A 91 -9.12 12.55 3.41
N LYS A 92 -9.62 11.92 4.46
CA LYS A 92 -10.21 12.53 5.66
C LYS A 92 -9.50 12.14 6.95
N TYR A 93 -8.56 11.21 6.87
CA TYR A 93 -7.95 10.56 8.03
C TYR A 93 -6.44 10.82 8.13
N LEU A 94 -5.75 11.01 7.00
CA LEU A 94 -4.36 11.45 7.00
C LEU A 94 -4.26 12.97 7.17
N PRO A 95 -3.20 13.46 7.81
CA PRO A 95 -2.91 14.89 7.84
C PRO A 95 -2.45 15.38 6.47
N GLU A 96 -2.66 16.66 6.17
CA GLU A 96 -2.43 17.25 4.83
C GLU A 96 -1.01 16.99 4.29
N GLN A 97 0.00 17.04 5.16
CA GLN A 97 1.40 16.80 4.79
C GLN A 97 1.70 15.36 4.35
N ALA A 98 0.81 14.40 4.67
CA ALA A 98 0.93 13.00 4.29
C ALA A 98 0.03 12.65 3.10
N ILE A 99 -0.57 13.65 2.44
CA ILE A 99 -1.46 13.47 1.29
C ILE A 99 -0.80 14.08 0.05
N TYR A 100 -0.55 13.22 -0.93
CA TYR A 100 -0.11 13.60 -2.26
C TYR A 100 -1.24 13.42 -3.26
N THR A 101 -1.26 14.27 -4.30
CA THR A 101 -2.26 14.17 -5.35
C THR A 101 -1.67 14.07 -6.74
N VAL A 102 -2.38 13.35 -7.60
CA VAL A 102 -2.06 13.18 -9.02
C VAL A 102 -3.22 13.66 -9.89
N ARG A 103 -2.98 13.98 -11.17
CA ARG A 103 -4.01 14.60 -12.03
C ARG A 103 -4.95 13.57 -12.65
N GLY A 104 -4.50 12.32 -12.79
CA GLY A 104 -5.26 11.23 -13.37
C GLY A 104 -5.00 9.88 -12.71
N THR A 105 -5.82 8.89 -13.03
CA THR A 105 -5.78 7.54 -12.45
C THR A 105 -4.61 6.67 -12.94
N TRP A 106 -3.71 7.23 -13.73
CA TRP A 106 -2.52 6.56 -14.30
C TRP A 106 -1.24 7.36 -14.05
N ASP A 107 -1.34 8.52 -13.40
CA ASP A 107 -0.20 9.39 -13.16
C ASP A 107 0.64 8.83 -12.01
N VAL A 108 1.96 8.87 -12.17
CA VAL A 108 2.93 8.52 -11.13
C VAL A 108 3.30 9.78 -10.35
N VAL A 109 3.14 9.73 -9.03
CA VAL A 109 3.50 10.85 -8.14
C VAL A 109 5.02 11.08 -8.12
N SER A 110 5.46 12.33 -8.13
CA SER A 110 6.90 12.66 -8.07
C SER A 110 7.54 12.20 -6.76
N ARG A 111 6.77 12.14 -5.66
CA ARG A 111 7.18 11.65 -4.33
C ARG A 111 7.80 10.25 -4.38
N LEU A 112 7.47 9.45 -5.39
CA LEU A 112 8.07 8.13 -5.60
C LEU A 112 9.61 8.16 -5.75
N GLN A 113 10.18 9.27 -6.23
CA GLN A 113 11.62 9.40 -6.50
C GLN A 113 12.45 9.71 -5.24
N ASP A 114 11.80 10.00 -4.12
CA ASP A 114 12.51 10.39 -2.91
C ASP A 114 13.18 9.16 -2.24
N PRO A 115 14.38 9.34 -1.66
CA PRO A 115 15.21 8.22 -1.23
C PRO A 115 14.70 7.48 0.01
N ASP A 116 13.73 8.03 0.74
CA ASP A 116 13.12 7.39 1.90
C ASP A 116 11.95 6.46 1.51
N ILE A 117 11.50 6.47 0.25
CA ILE A 117 10.44 5.57 -0.22
C ILE A 117 11.01 4.16 -0.39
N ALA A 118 10.63 3.26 0.52
CA ALA A 118 11.08 1.87 0.50
C ALA A 118 9.98 0.88 0.07
N ALA A 119 8.71 1.30 0.09
CA ALA A 119 7.61 0.42 -0.21
C ALA A 119 6.43 1.09 -0.92
N LEU A 120 5.71 0.30 -1.72
CA LEU A 120 4.44 0.67 -2.33
C LEU A 120 3.32 -0.21 -1.83
N MET A 121 2.15 0.37 -1.63
CA MET A 121 0.92 -0.36 -1.30
C MET A 121 -0.18 0.03 -2.28
N PHE A 122 -0.72 -0.93 -3.01
CA PHE A 122 -1.86 -0.74 -3.91
C PHE A 122 -3.11 -1.33 -3.28
N ILE A 123 -4.13 -0.51 -3.06
CA ILE A 123 -5.39 -0.93 -2.43
C ILE A 123 -6.52 -0.79 -3.46
N TYR A 124 -7.13 -1.91 -3.83
CA TYR A 124 -8.23 -1.95 -4.80
C TYR A 124 -7.95 -1.08 -6.05
N PRO A 125 -6.77 -1.23 -6.70
CA PRO A 125 -6.45 -0.41 -7.86
C PRO A 125 -7.49 -0.66 -8.96
N ARG A 126 -8.00 0.41 -9.56
CA ARG A 126 -9.08 0.30 -10.57
C ARG A 126 -8.60 -0.14 -11.94
N GLN A 127 -7.32 0.07 -12.25
CA GLN A 127 -6.77 -0.16 -13.59
C GLN A 127 -5.36 -0.77 -13.50
N PRO A 128 -5.09 -1.89 -14.20
CA PRO A 128 -3.77 -2.52 -14.27
C PRO A 128 -2.66 -1.57 -14.74
N ARG A 129 -3.02 -0.63 -15.63
CA ARG A 129 -2.10 0.38 -16.14
C ARG A 129 -1.47 1.20 -15.01
N LEU A 130 -2.23 1.61 -14.00
CA LEU A 130 -1.67 2.39 -12.88
C LEU A 130 -0.53 1.62 -12.19
N VAL A 131 -0.77 0.35 -11.88
CA VAL A 131 0.24 -0.52 -11.25
C VAL A 131 1.45 -0.66 -12.17
N SER A 132 1.22 -0.92 -13.46
CA SER A 132 2.29 -1.06 -14.45
C SER A 132 3.18 0.17 -14.55
N GLU A 133 2.62 1.39 -14.56
CA GLU A 133 3.38 2.64 -14.66
C GLU A 133 4.26 2.88 -13.42
N TYR A 134 3.76 2.56 -12.21
CA TYR A 134 4.57 2.62 -10.99
C TYR A 134 5.70 1.59 -10.99
N ILE A 135 5.41 0.33 -11.33
CA ILE A 135 6.44 -0.73 -11.38
C ILE A 135 7.49 -0.42 -12.47
N TRP A 136 7.05 0.03 -13.65
CA TRP A 136 7.95 0.47 -14.72
C TRP A 136 8.83 1.62 -14.25
N THR A 137 8.27 2.64 -13.59
CA THR A 137 9.04 3.80 -13.10
C THR A 137 10.11 3.38 -12.10
N VAL A 138 9.76 2.48 -11.16
CA VAL A 138 10.73 1.91 -10.21
C VAL A 138 11.85 1.17 -10.94
N ALA A 139 11.51 0.33 -11.93
CA ALA A 139 12.50 -0.44 -12.67
C ALA A 139 13.40 0.46 -13.51
N GLU A 140 12.82 1.34 -14.32
CA GLU A 140 13.52 2.19 -15.28
C GLU A 140 14.49 3.16 -14.59
N GLN A 141 14.03 3.79 -13.51
CA GLN A 141 14.82 4.76 -12.74
C GLN A 141 15.66 4.11 -11.63
N ASP A 142 15.60 2.79 -11.48
CA ASP A 142 16.29 2.02 -10.43
C ASP A 142 16.04 2.57 -9.02
N LEU A 143 14.78 2.86 -8.70
CA LEU A 143 14.38 3.40 -7.40
C LEU A 143 14.48 2.35 -6.30
N ASP A 144 14.77 2.76 -5.07
CA ASP A 144 15.12 1.87 -3.95
C ASP A 144 13.92 1.15 -3.28
N VAL A 145 12.80 1.03 -3.99
CA VAL A 145 11.63 0.29 -3.49
C VAL A 145 11.97 -1.20 -3.33
N LYS A 146 11.86 -1.68 -2.10
CA LYS A 146 12.18 -3.05 -1.67
C LYS A 146 10.96 -3.96 -1.64
N VAL A 147 9.81 -3.40 -1.25
CA VAL A 147 8.58 -4.16 -1.01
C VAL A 147 7.42 -3.54 -1.78
N VAL A 148 6.61 -4.38 -2.40
CA VAL A 148 5.33 -3.96 -2.97
C VAL A 148 4.23 -4.85 -2.43
N VAL A 149 3.13 -4.24 -1.98
CA VAL A 149 1.94 -4.94 -1.51
C VAL A 149 0.79 -4.61 -2.44
N TRP A 150 0.10 -5.64 -2.92
CA TRP A 150 -1.16 -5.52 -3.64
C TRP A 150 -2.29 -6.11 -2.80
N LEU A 151 -3.39 -5.37 -2.66
CA LEU A 151 -4.58 -5.72 -1.91
C LEU A 151 -5.81 -5.53 -2.80
N GLY A 152 -6.60 -6.58 -3.01
CA GLY A 152 -7.79 -6.49 -3.86
C GLY A 152 -8.59 -7.80 -3.95
N PRO A 153 -9.63 -7.83 -4.79
CA PRO A 153 -10.43 -9.04 -5.00
C PRO A 153 -9.63 -10.17 -5.64
N VAL A 154 -9.87 -11.41 -5.23
CA VAL A 154 -9.26 -12.61 -5.83
C VAL A 154 -9.54 -12.67 -7.33
N SER A 155 -10.74 -12.26 -7.77
CA SER A 155 -11.16 -12.25 -9.18
C SER A 155 -10.30 -11.35 -10.07
N ASP A 156 -9.70 -10.32 -9.50
CA ASP A 156 -8.96 -9.31 -10.26
C ASP A 156 -7.49 -9.70 -10.40
N TRP A 157 -7.01 -10.63 -9.58
CA TRP A 157 -5.60 -10.98 -9.48
C TRP A 157 -4.96 -11.35 -10.82
N GLU A 158 -5.62 -12.20 -11.61
CA GLU A 158 -5.08 -12.65 -12.91
C GLU A 158 -4.83 -11.48 -13.88
N VAL A 159 -5.56 -10.38 -13.71
CA VAL A 159 -5.43 -9.16 -14.52
C VAL A 159 -4.25 -8.30 -14.04
N PHE A 160 -3.97 -8.30 -12.73
CA PHE A 160 -2.91 -7.47 -12.13
C PHE A 160 -1.56 -8.17 -12.01
N GLU A 161 -1.52 -9.50 -11.94
CA GLU A 161 -0.28 -10.28 -11.81
C GLU A 161 0.78 -9.91 -12.88
N PRO A 162 0.43 -9.74 -14.18
CA PRO A 162 1.41 -9.37 -15.20
C PRO A 162 2.08 -8.00 -14.97
N CYS A 163 1.42 -7.07 -14.26
CA CYS A 163 1.95 -5.73 -14.01
C CYS A 163 3.26 -5.74 -13.21
N PHE A 164 3.53 -6.81 -12.46
CA PHE A 164 4.71 -6.94 -11.59
C PHE A 164 5.87 -7.69 -12.27
N GLN A 165 5.66 -8.22 -13.47
CA GLN A 165 6.69 -8.89 -14.26
C GLN A 165 7.47 -7.93 -15.16
N ILE A 166 7.20 -6.63 -15.04
CA ILE A 166 7.80 -5.58 -15.84
C ILE A 166 9.25 -5.34 -15.39
N GLY A 167 10.18 -5.34 -16.34
CA GLY A 167 11.60 -5.06 -16.16
C GLY A 167 12.12 -4.10 -17.23
N LYS A 168 13.42 -3.77 -17.17
CA LYS A 168 14.10 -3.06 -18.27
C LYS A 168 14.06 -3.90 -19.54
N GLU A 169 14.19 -3.25 -20.69
CA GLU A 169 14.16 -3.94 -21.98
C GLU A 169 15.22 -5.06 -22.02
N GLY A 170 14.76 -6.31 -22.14
CA GLY A 170 15.60 -7.50 -22.12
C GLY A 170 15.96 -8.06 -20.73
N SER A 171 15.39 -7.54 -19.63
CA SER A 171 15.58 -8.06 -18.27
C SER A 171 14.34 -8.78 -17.72
N ALA A 172 14.55 -9.64 -16.71
CA ALA A 172 13.45 -10.15 -15.89
C ALA A 172 12.81 -9.00 -15.08
N GLY A 173 11.61 -9.24 -14.54
CA GLY A 173 10.93 -8.31 -13.66
C GLY A 173 11.72 -8.04 -12.37
N VAL A 174 11.60 -6.82 -11.85
CA VAL A 174 12.34 -6.36 -10.65
C VAL A 174 11.75 -6.85 -9.32
N PHE A 175 10.59 -7.50 -9.36
CA PHE A 175 9.86 -7.96 -8.19
C PHE A 175 9.43 -9.43 -8.34
N THR A 176 9.52 -10.19 -7.25
CA THR A 176 9.02 -11.58 -7.17
C THR A 176 8.06 -11.74 -6.00
N ILE A 177 7.04 -12.58 -6.17
CA ILE A 177 6.08 -12.89 -5.10
C ILE A 177 6.82 -13.61 -3.96
N VAL A 178 6.78 -13.04 -2.76
CA VAL A 178 7.33 -13.63 -1.54
C VAL A 178 6.23 -14.18 -0.63
N GLN A 179 5.02 -13.64 -0.72
CA GLN A 179 3.85 -14.11 0.02
C GLN A 179 2.58 -13.88 -0.79
N LYS A 180 1.67 -14.86 -0.77
CA LYS A 180 0.31 -14.75 -1.30
C LYS A 180 -0.65 -15.33 -0.26
N SER A 181 -1.59 -14.54 0.24
CA SER A 181 -2.48 -14.92 1.33
C SER A 181 -3.89 -14.40 1.09
N GLN A 182 -4.89 -15.26 1.24
CA GLN A 182 -6.30 -14.94 0.95
C GLN A 182 -7.11 -14.91 2.25
N GLY A 183 -8.09 -14.01 2.29
CA GLY A 183 -9.07 -13.93 3.36
C GLY A 183 -8.46 -13.93 4.76
N ALA A 184 -8.97 -14.80 5.62
CA ALA A 184 -8.59 -14.84 7.03
C ALA A 184 -7.08 -15.03 7.27
N GLU A 185 -6.33 -15.62 6.33
CA GLU A 185 -4.87 -15.74 6.45
C GLU A 185 -4.17 -14.37 6.48
N ALA A 186 -4.65 -13.43 5.66
CA ALA A 186 -4.17 -12.05 5.59
C ALA A 186 -4.92 -11.10 6.53
N GLY A 187 -5.94 -11.57 7.25
CA GLY A 187 -6.84 -10.71 8.01
C GLY A 187 -7.84 -9.96 7.12
N LEU A 188 -8.20 -10.55 5.99
CA LEU A 188 -9.12 -10.01 5.00
C LEU A 188 -10.40 -10.84 4.90
N ASP A 189 -11.40 -10.31 4.21
CA ASP A 189 -12.63 -11.02 3.83
C ASP A 189 -12.32 -12.13 2.80
N GLU A 190 -13.13 -13.18 2.73
CA GLU A 190 -12.80 -14.44 2.04
C GLU A 190 -12.49 -14.28 0.55
N TYR A 191 -13.05 -13.26 -0.10
CA TYR A 191 -12.85 -12.96 -1.51
C TYR A 191 -11.72 -11.96 -1.77
N GLU A 192 -10.99 -11.55 -0.74
CA GLU A 192 -9.88 -10.61 -0.84
C GLU A 192 -8.54 -11.32 -0.72
N LEU A 193 -7.55 -10.75 -1.39
CA LEU A 193 -6.22 -11.30 -1.56
C LEU A 193 -5.19 -10.22 -1.23
N MET A 194 -4.16 -10.63 -0.49
CA MET A 194 -2.92 -9.90 -0.33
C MET A 194 -1.81 -10.62 -1.07
N VAL A 195 -1.05 -9.89 -1.89
CA VAL A 195 0.19 -10.37 -2.50
C VAL A 195 1.31 -9.43 -2.13
N VAL A 196 2.37 -9.99 -1.57
CA VAL A 196 3.59 -9.28 -1.19
C VAL A 196 4.68 -9.67 -2.16
N PHE A 197 5.36 -8.66 -2.67
CA PHE A 197 6.49 -8.78 -3.56
C PHE A 197 7.75 -8.23 -2.90
N GLY A 198 8.85 -8.96 -3.06
CA GLY A 198 10.19 -8.50 -2.71
C GLY A 198 10.99 -8.17 -3.97
N ARG A 199 11.88 -7.17 -3.89
CA ARG A 199 12.79 -6.82 -4.97
C ARG A 199 13.76 -7.97 -5.26
N THR A 200 13.96 -8.30 -6.53
CA THR A 200 14.99 -9.25 -6.97
C THR A 200 16.38 -8.67 -6.75
N SER A 201 17.29 -9.46 -6.16
CA SER A 201 18.69 -9.09 -5.89
C SER A 201 19.53 -8.95 -7.16
#